data_AF-A0A6B0UQ31-F1
#
_entry.id   AF-A0A6B0UQ31-F1
#
_cell.length_a   1.000
_cell.length_b   1.000
_cell.length_c   1.000
_cell.angle_alpha   90.00
_cell.angle_beta   90.00
_cell.angle_gamma   90.00
#
_symmetry.space_group_name_H-M   'P 1'
#
loop_
_entity.id
_entity.type
_entity.pdbx_description
1 polymer ?
#
loop_
_entity_poly.entity_id
_entity_poly.type
_entity_poly.pdbx_seq_one_letter_code
_entity_poly.pdbx_strand_id
1 'polypeptide(L)'
;RLTKGVTRWLCDQLRGKLQRRREGPRVLTVEQQVLAALRFNAAGSFQGTVGSDENIGVHQCSVCRVLVDVTHAIIDCLGSKWLCFQQTQAEKALTKRKFFKRCKFSGVIDKYSRYSYMIQHNCVFI
;
A
#
# COMPACT_ATOMS: atom_id res chain seq x y z
N ARG A 1 1.01 6.32 14.74
CA ARG A 1 1.04 4.97 15.38
C ARG A 1 -0.35 4.36 15.26
N LEU A 2 -0.51 3.19 14.65
CA LEU A 2 -1.82 2.51 14.61
C LEU A 2 -2.18 1.97 16.01
N THR A 3 -3.46 1.97 16.37
CA THR A 3 -3.93 1.33 17.61
C THR A 3 -3.95 -0.19 17.43
N LYS A 4 -3.81 -0.94 18.53
CA LYS A 4 -3.84 -2.40 18.51
C LYS A 4 -5.12 -2.96 17.87
N GLY A 5 -6.26 -2.27 18.05
CA GLY A 5 -7.54 -2.64 17.46
C GLY A 5 -7.53 -2.53 15.94
N VAL A 6 -7.02 -1.42 15.39
CA VAL A 6 -6.92 -1.22 13.94
C VAL A 6 -5.93 -2.20 13.32
N THR A 7 -4.80 -2.48 13.99
CA THR A 7 -3.84 -3.48 13.51
C THR A 7 -4.46 -4.89 13.45
N ARG A 8 -5.21 -5.30 14.48
CA ARG A 8 -5.92 -6.59 14.47
C ARG A 8 -6.95 -6.65 13.34
N TRP A 9 -7.78 -5.62 13.22
CA TRP A 9 -8.73 -5.52 12.13
C TRP A 9 -8.05 -5.63 10.76
N LEU A 10 -6.91 -4.96 10.55
CA LEU A 10 -6.15 -5.05 9.32
C LEU A 10 -5.63 -6.46 9.05
N CYS A 11 -5.07 -7.13 10.07
CA CYS A 11 -4.65 -8.53 9.93
C CYS A 11 -5.81 -9.44 9.50
N ASP A 12 -7.00 -9.23 10.06
CA ASP A 12 -8.17 -10.04 9.72
C ASP A 12 -8.68 -9.77 8.29
N GLN A 13 -8.62 -8.52 7.81
CA GLN A 13 -8.94 -8.20 6.42
C GLN A 13 -7.98 -8.83 5.42
N LEU A 14 -6.69 -8.92 5.77
CA LEU A 14 -5.64 -9.41 4.87
C LEU A 14 -5.39 -10.93 4.99
N ARG A 15 -5.97 -11.58 6.00
CA ARG A 15 -5.71 -13.00 6.33
C ARG A 15 -5.93 -13.92 5.14
N GLY A 16 -7.03 -13.75 4.41
CA GLY A 16 -7.36 -14.59 3.25
C GLY A 16 -6.35 -14.52 2.09
N LYS A 17 -5.59 -13.42 1.98
CA LYS A 17 -4.58 -13.21 0.94
C LYS A 17 -3.15 -13.54 1.41
N LEU A 18 -2.88 -13.39 2.71
CA LEU A 18 -1.54 -13.54 3.28
C LEU A 18 -1.28 -14.91 3.93
N GLN A 19 -2.33 -15.68 4.20
CA GLN A 19 -2.19 -17.02 4.76
C GLN A 19 -1.54 -17.95 3.73
N ARG A 20 -0.32 -18.41 4.02
CA ARG A 20 0.41 -19.30 3.14
C ARG A 20 -0.14 -20.73 3.25
N ARG A 21 -0.18 -21.44 2.12
CA ARG A 21 -0.59 -22.84 2.03
C ARG A 21 0.33 -23.82 2.76
N ARG A 22 1.58 -23.41 3.06
CA ARG A 22 2.54 -24.22 3.81
C ARG A 22 2.81 -23.56 5.16
N GLU A 23 2.59 -24.32 6.22
CA GLU A 23 2.94 -23.95 7.59
C GLU A 23 4.31 -24.57 7.93
N GLY A 24 5.13 -23.82 8.66
CA GLY A 24 6.45 -24.27 9.09
C GLY A 24 7.08 -23.28 10.07
N PRO A 25 8.07 -23.73 10.87
CA PRO A 25 8.62 -22.94 11.98
C PRO A 25 9.33 -21.65 11.55
N ARG A 26 9.69 -21.52 10.27
CA ARG A 26 10.32 -20.32 9.68
C ARG A 26 9.36 -19.48 8.83
N VAL A 27 8.09 -19.89 8.73
CA VAL A 27 7.09 -19.17 7.93
C VAL A 27 6.50 -18.06 8.79
N LEU A 28 6.56 -16.83 8.29
CA LEU A 28 5.99 -15.68 8.97
C LEU A 28 4.46 -15.76 9.02
N THR A 29 3.89 -15.57 10.20
CA THR A 29 2.44 -15.46 10.38
C THR A 29 1.90 -14.20 9.69
N VAL A 30 0.59 -14.14 9.46
CA VAL A 30 -0.05 -12.95 8.86
C VAL A 30 0.25 -11.71 9.68
N GLU A 31 0.19 -11.81 11.00
CA GLU A 31 0.46 -10.71 11.93
C GLU A 31 1.92 -10.24 11.83
N GLN A 32 2.88 -11.17 11.76
CA GLN A 32 4.30 -10.84 11.57
C GLN A 32 4.55 -10.15 10.23
N GLN A 33 3.89 -10.62 9.16
CA GLN A 33 3.99 -10.01 7.84
C GLN A 33 3.46 -8.58 7.82
N VAL A 34 2.26 -8.36 8.36
CA VAL A 34 1.63 -7.04 8.44
C VAL A 34 2.44 -6.09 9.31
N LEU A 35 2.92 -6.53 10.47
CA LEU A 35 3.73 -5.70 11.36
C LEU A 35 5.08 -5.32 10.73
N ALA A 36 5.72 -6.24 10.01
CA ALA A 36 6.96 -5.95 9.29
C ALA A 36 6.75 -4.88 8.21
N ALA A 37 5.70 -5.01 7.40
CA ALA A 37 5.36 -4.01 6.37
C ALA A 37 4.96 -2.65 6.97
N LEU A 38 4.18 -2.64 8.06
CA LEU A 38 3.82 -1.39 8.75
C LEU A 38 5.04 -0.70 9.36
N ARG A 39 5.95 -1.45 9.98
CA ARG A 39 7.21 -0.91 10.52
C ARG A 39 8.04 -0.31 9.39
N PHE A 40 8.16 -1.00 8.26
CA PHE A 40 8.85 -0.51 7.08
C PHE A 40 8.27 0.81 6.56
N ASN A 41 6.96 0.85 6.31
CA ASN A 41 6.28 2.05 5.81
C ASN A 41 6.34 3.24 6.78
N ALA A 42 6.34 2.98 8.09
CA ALA A 42 6.43 4.03 9.11
C ALA A 42 7.85 4.57 9.31
N ALA A 43 8.87 3.70 9.19
CA ALA A 43 10.28 4.07 9.39
C ALA A 43 10.97 4.55 8.11
N GLY A 44 10.36 4.31 6.93
CA GLY A 44 10.84 4.83 5.65
C GLY A 44 12.24 4.34 5.24
N SER A 45 12.66 3.14 5.65
CA SER A 45 14.07 2.73 5.56
C SER A 45 14.28 1.42 4.81
N PHE A 46 14.99 1.50 3.69
CA PHE A 46 15.80 0.41 3.16
C PHE A 46 17.15 0.95 2.67
N GLN A 47 18.17 1.03 3.55
CA GLN A 47 19.60 1.03 3.16
C GLN A 47 20.62 1.08 4.33
N GLY A 48 20.28 0.61 5.54
CA GLY A 48 21.26 0.59 6.64
C GLY A 48 21.13 -0.53 7.67
N THR A 49 19.94 -1.11 7.83
CA THR A 49 19.66 -2.00 8.98
C THR A 49 19.36 -3.44 8.55
N VAL A 50 20.07 -3.93 7.54
CA VAL A 50 19.96 -5.34 7.09
C VAL A 50 21.18 -6.16 7.52
N GLY A 51 22.28 -5.51 7.91
CA GLY A 51 23.46 -6.17 8.47
C GLY A 51 23.45 -6.34 10.00
N SER A 52 22.51 -5.72 10.74
CA SER A 52 22.60 -5.63 12.21
C SER A 52 21.29 -5.90 12.97
N ASP A 53 20.15 -6.11 12.30
CA ASP A 53 18.89 -6.44 12.99
C ASP A 53 18.83 -7.97 13.23
N GLU A 54 19.70 -8.47 14.11
CA GLU A 54 19.68 -9.84 14.66
C GLU A 54 18.35 -10.19 15.34
N ASN A 55 17.48 -9.20 15.58
CA ASN A 55 16.22 -9.36 16.29
C ASN A 55 15.07 -9.98 15.49
N ILE A 56 15.21 -10.15 14.16
CA ILE A 56 14.12 -10.72 13.36
C ILE A 56 14.51 -12.01 12.66
N GLY A 57 15.79 -12.34 12.49
CA GLY A 57 16.22 -13.61 11.88
C GLY A 57 15.65 -13.88 10.47
N VAL A 58 15.11 -12.85 9.83
CA VAL A 58 14.46 -12.93 8.51
C VAL A 58 15.38 -12.26 7.51
N HIS A 59 15.82 -13.04 6.53
CA HIS A 59 16.65 -12.57 5.43
C HIS A 59 16.00 -11.39 4.70
N GLN A 60 16.80 -10.44 4.23
CA GLN A 60 16.38 -9.26 3.45
C GLN A 60 15.33 -9.59 2.39
N CYS A 61 15.58 -10.62 1.59
CA CYS A 61 14.68 -11.03 0.51
C CYS A 61 13.28 -11.43 1.01
N SER A 62 13.20 -12.01 2.20
CA SER A 62 11.92 -12.37 2.82
C SER A 62 11.16 -11.12 3.26
N VAL A 63 11.84 -10.09 3.79
CA VAL A 63 11.21 -8.81 4.12
C VAL A 63 10.68 -8.12 2.86
N CYS A 64 11.46 -8.08 1.77
CA CYS A 64 11.01 -7.51 0.49
C CYS A 64 9.77 -8.23 -0.05
N ARG A 65 9.75 -9.57 -0.03
CA ARG A 65 8.58 -10.36 -0.45
C ARG A 65 7.35 -10.05 0.40
N VAL A 66 7.52 -10.02 1.72
CA VAL A 66 6.44 -9.65 2.65
C VAL A 66 5.91 -8.26 2.37
N LEU A 67 6.77 -7.29 2.08
CA LEU A 67 6.34 -5.94 1.76
C LEU A 67 5.48 -5.90 0.50
N VAL A 68 5.90 -6.60 -0.56
CA VAL A 68 5.13 -6.72 -1.80
C VAL A 68 3.79 -7.42 -1.55
N ASP A 69 3.80 -8.60 -0.92
CA ASP A 69 2.62 -9.40 -0.61
C ASP A 69 1.58 -8.58 0.19
N VAL A 70 2.02 -7.91 1.26
CA VAL A 70 1.15 -7.09 2.11
C VAL A 70 0.63 -5.86 1.37
N THR A 71 1.46 -5.21 0.57
CA THR A 71 1.05 -4.02 -0.20
C THR A 71 -0.01 -4.38 -1.23
N HIS A 72 0.17 -5.46 -1.98
CA HIS A 72 -0.82 -5.97 -2.93
C HIS A 72 -2.11 -6.37 -2.22
N ALA A 73 -2.02 -7.09 -1.09
CA ALA A 73 -3.20 -7.46 -0.32
C ALA A 73 -4.00 -6.23 0.17
N ILE A 74 -3.31 -5.16 0.60
CA ILE A 74 -3.97 -3.89 0.98
C ILE A 74 -4.67 -3.26 -0.21
N ILE A 75 -4.02 -3.19 -1.38
CA ILE A 75 -4.61 -2.59 -2.59
C ILE A 75 -5.84 -3.40 -3.03
N ASP A 76 -5.73 -4.72 -3.08
CA ASP A 76 -6.83 -5.61 -3.47
C ASP A 76 -8.03 -5.49 -2.53
N CYS A 77 -7.80 -5.57 -1.21
CA CYS A 77 -8.88 -5.63 -0.23
C CYS A 77 -9.47 -4.26 0.10
N LEU A 78 -8.65 -3.20 0.08
CA LEU A 78 -9.01 -1.90 0.63
C LEU A 78 -8.91 -0.77 -0.41
N GLY A 79 -8.23 -0.97 -1.54
CA GLY A 79 -8.00 0.06 -2.55
C GLY A 79 -9.29 0.65 -3.07
N SER A 80 -10.24 -0.17 -3.52
CA SER A 80 -11.52 0.32 -4.06
C SER A 80 -12.36 1.11 -3.04
N LYS A 81 -12.26 0.76 -1.76
CA LYS A 81 -13.04 1.38 -0.68
C LYS A 81 -12.44 2.71 -0.22
N TRP A 82 -11.12 2.83 -0.19
CA TRP A 82 -10.44 3.96 0.45
C TRP A 82 -9.65 4.84 -0.54
N LEU A 83 -9.33 4.34 -1.73
CA LEU A 83 -8.65 5.07 -2.80
C LEU A 83 -9.64 5.36 -3.94
N CYS A 84 -10.39 6.46 -3.82
CA CYS A 84 -11.19 6.97 -4.92
C CYS A 84 -10.37 7.98 -5.73
N PHE A 85 -9.82 7.53 -6.86
CA PHE A 85 -9.23 8.43 -7.84
C PHE A 85 -10.33 9.01 -8.73
N GLN A 86 -10.25 10.30 -9.06
CA GLN A 86 -11.17 10.96 -9.97
C GLN A 86 -11.02 10.31 -11.36
N GLN A 87 -12.03 9.55 -11.80
CA GLN A 87 -11.95 8.78 -13.04
C GLN A 87 -12.50 9.59 -14.22
N THR A 88 -13.54 10.40 -14.00
CA THR A 88 -14.19 11.15 -15.08
C THR A 88 -13.60 12.55 -15.29
N GLN A 89 -13.74 13.08 -16.50
CA GLN A 89 -13.32 14.45 -16.80
C GLN A 89 -14.11 15.49 -15.99
N ALA A 90 -15.39 15.20 -15.72
CA ALA A 90 -16.25 16.05 -14.90
C ALA A 90 -15.77 16.11 -13.44
N GLU A 91 -15.43 14.95 -12.85
CA GLU A 91 -14.84 14.84 -11.52
C GLU A 91 -13.50 15.57 -11.40
N LYS A 92 -12.64 15.43 -12.41
CA LYS A 92 -11.37 16.16 -12.51
C LYS A 92 -11.59 17.66 -12.59
N ALA A 93 -12.54 18.12 -13.42
CA ALA A 93 -12.86 19.54 -13.55
C ALA A 93 -13.45 20.13 -12.26
N LEU A 94 -14.33 19.39 -11.58
CA LEU A 94 -14.88 19.78 -10.29
C LEU A 94 -13.77 19.92 -9.23
N THR A 95 -12.86 18.95 -9.17
CA THR A 95 -11.75 18.96 -8.22
C THR A 95 -10.77 20.10 -8.52
N LYS A 96 -10.45 20.35 -9.80
CA LYS A 96 -9.67 21.53 -10.24
C LYS A 96 -10.30 22.83 -9.77
N ARG A 97 -11.61 22.99 -9.98
CA ARG A 97 -12.34 24.18 -9.56
C ARG A 97 -12.33 24.35 -8.03
N LYS A 98 -12.55 23.26 -7.28
CA LYS A 98 -12.51 23.26 -5.80
C LYS A 98 -11.11 23.63 -5.28
N PHE A 99 -10.07 23.04 -5.84
CA PHE A 99 -8.68 23.31 -5.47
C PHE A 99 -8.31 24.76 -5.77
N PHE A 100 -8.59 25.25 -6.98
CA PHE A 100 -8.33 26.63 -7.37
C PHE A 100 -9.09 27.63 -6.50
N LYS A 101 -10.35 27.35 -6.15
CA LYS A 101 -11.14 28.20 -5.25
C LYS A 101 -10.47 28.35 -3.88
N ARG A 102 -9.88 27.28 -3.35
CA ARG A 102 -9.26 27.25 -2.02
C ARG A 102 -7.83 27.76 -1.99
N CYS A 103 -7.02 27.34 -2.96
CA CYS A 103 -5.57 27.55 -2.95
C CYS A 103 -5.12 28.66 -3.91
N LYS A 104 -6.01 29.14 -4.80
CA LYS A 104 -5.72 30.15 -5.83
C LYS A 104 -4.56 29.80 -6.76
N PHE A 105 -4.24 28.51 -6.84
CA PHE A 105 -3.15 27.97 -7.64
C PHE A 105 -3.69 26.98 -8.68
N SER A 106 -3.40 27.22 -9.96
CA SER A 106 -3.85 26.41 -11.11
C SER A 106 -2.74 25.46 -11.59
N GLY A 107 -3.08 24.48 -12.42
CA GLY A 107 -2.08 23.57 -13.04
C GLY A 107 -1.67 22.34 -12.21
N VAL A 108 -2.07 22.24 -10.94
CA VAL A 108 -1.70 21.11 -10.05
C VAL A 108 -2.29 19.78 -10.51
N ILE A 109 -3.56 19.80 -10.91
CA ILE A 109 -4.31 18.58 -11.26
C ILE A 109 -4.22 18.29 -12.77
N ASP A 110 -3.70 19.22 -13.57
CA ASP A 110 -3.62 19.09 -15.02
C ASP A 110 -2.50 18.13 -15.47
N LYS A 111 -1.36 18.08 -14.76
CA LYS A 111 -0.19 17.27 -15.17
C LYS A 111 -0.46 15.75 -15.20
N TYR A 112 -1.35 15.25 -14.34
CA TYR A 112 -1.70 13.82 -14.29
C TYR A 112 -2.79 13.42 -15.31
N SER A 113 -3.38 14.38 -16.02
CA SER A 113 -4.47 14.13 -16.98
C SER A 113 -4.01 13.35 -18.21
N ARG A 114 -2.72 13.44 -18.59
CA ARG A 114 -2.17 12.71 -19.75
C ARG A 114 -1.92 11.21 -19.46
N TYR A 115 -1.68 10.84 -18.20
CA TYR A 115 -1.40 9.45 -17.80
C TYR A 115 -2.65 8.63 -17.45
N SER A 116 -3.80 9.28 -17.22
CA SER A 116 -5.05 8.60 -16.91
C SER A 116 -5.59 7.72 -18.04
N TYR A 117 -5.25 8.04 -19.30
CA TYR A 117 -5.66 7.25 -20.48
C TYR A 117 -4.87 5.95 -20.63
N MET A 118 -3.67 5.85 -20.04
CA MET A 118 -2.87 4.63 -20.11
C MET A 118 -3.28 3.57 -19.07
N ILE A 119 -3.94 3.97 -17.98
CA ILE A 119 -4.43 3.03 -16.96
C ILE A 119 -5.77 2.39 -17.38
N GLN A 120 -6.55 3.04 -18.26
CA GLN A 120 -7.81 2.47 -18.75
C GLN A 120 -7.62 1.34 -19.79
N HIS A 121 -6.46 1.26 -20.45
CA HIS A 121 -6.21 0.25 -21.49
C HIS A 121 -5.24 -0.87 -21.11
N ASN A 122 -4.62 -0.81 -19.92
CA ASN A 122 -3.68 -1.86 -19.51
C ASN A 122 -3.73 -2.14 -18.01
N CYS A 123 -4.94 -2.21 -17.45
CA CYS A 123 -5.15 -2.85 -16.15
C CYS A 123 -5.12 -4.38 -16.33
N VAL A 124 -3.99 -4.88 -16.82
CA VAL A 124 -3.53 -6.24 -16.51
C VAL A 124 -2.55 -6.03 -15.37
N PHE A 125 -3.02 -6.32 -14.16
CA PHE A 125 -2.13 -6.45 -13.00
C PHE A 125 -1.11 -7.55 -13.33
N ILE A 126 0.13 -7.17 -13.63
CA ILE A 126 1.33 -8.02 -13.56
C ILE A 126 2.28 -7.37 -12.58
#